data_AF-A0A1V4H8N5-F1
#
_entry.id   AF-A0A1V4H8N5-F1
#
_cell.length_a   1.000
_cell.length_b   1.000
_cell.length_c   1.000
_cell.angle_alpha   90.00
_cell.angle_beta   90.00
_cell.angle_gamma   90.00
#
_symmetry.space_group_name_H-M   'P 1'
#
loop_
_entity.id
_entity.type
_entity.pdbx_description
1 polymer ?
#
loop_
_entity_poly.entity_id
_entity_poly.type
_entity_poly.pdbx_seq_one_letter_code
_entity_poly.pdbx_strand_id
1 'polypeptide(L)'
;MANEPSVSWYEYVSEIDAAQGTRPLSMWQLNTVEADGNSDLTLKKFIIWNNKSGTQAAQTMRNCTIGTRDTSGGFNQPLVKERWVKGHFPVGANPFAIGAVDNAGVLTAVEMPIKAASSAAATGTVEGNINDGNMATAGNDKNYSIFQLRMVVPASSGAGLVQAKLRVGYEITG
;
A
#
# COMPACT_ATOMS: atom_id res chain seq x y z
N MET A 1 22.73 11.34 -14.13
CA MET A 1 21.71 11.65 -13.12
C MET A 1 20.99 10.36 -12.81
N ALA A 2 20.78 10.02 -11.53
CA ALA A 2 19.98 8.83 -11.19
C ALA A 2 18.53 9.06 -11.62
N ASN A 3 17.87 8.03 -12.15
CA ASN A 3 16.47 8.14 -12.55
C ASN A 3 15.56 8.27 -11.32
N GLU A 4 14.45 8.99 -11.47
CA GLU A 4 13.42 9.06 -10.42
C GLU A 4 12.85 7.68 -10.10
N PRO A 5 12.34 7.44 -8.87
CA PRO A 5 11.69 6.19 -8.53
C PRO A 5 10.50 5.89 -9.46
N SER A 6 10.50 4.68 -10.03
CA SER A 6 9.38 4.20 -10.86
C SER A 6 8.48 3.32 -10.02
N VAL A 7 7.45 3.93 -9.42
CA VAL A 7 6.55 3.24 -8.49
C VAL A 7 5.39 2.59 -9.24
N SER A 8 5.22 1.28 -9.04
CA SER A 8 4.16 0.49 -9.67
C SER A 8 3.43 -0.40 -8.65
N TRP A 9 2.12 -0.51 -8.84
CA TRP A 9 1.20 -1.23 -7.94
C TRP A 9 0.78 -2.57 -8.55
N TYR A 10 0.76 -3.60 -7.72
CA TYR A 10 0.27 -4.92 -8.10
C TYR A 10 -0.56 -5.56 -7.00
N GLU A 11 -1.52 -6.39 -7.40
CA GLU A 11 -2.15 -7.36 -6.52
C GLU A 11 -1.32 -8.66 -6.53
N TYR A 12 -1.09 -9.21 -5.34
CA TYR A 12 -0.46 -10.53 -5.20
C TYR A 12 -1.51 -11.60 -5.48
N VAL A 13 -1.27 -12.43 -6.50
CA VAL A 13 -2.16 -13.53 -6.90
C VAL A 13 -1.43 -14.83 -6.62
N SER A 14 -1.90 -15.57 -5.60
CA SER A 14 -1.16 -16.71 -5.05
C SER A 14 -1.12 -17.97 -5.92
N GLU A 15 -1.84 -18.05 -7.04
CA GLU A 15 -2.12 -19.35 -7.69
C GLU A 15 -1.77 -19.47 -9.18
N ILE A 16 -1.22 -18.45 -9.86
CA ILE A 16 -1.01 -18.57 -11.32
C ILE A 16 0.44 -18.47 -11.79
N ASP A 17 1.35 -17.74 -11.15
CA ASP A 17 2.71 -17.67 -11.69
C ASP A 17 3.76 -17.39 -10.62
N ALA A 18 4.46 -18.42 -10.17
CA ALA A 18 5.67 -18.25 -9.36
C ALA A 18 6.79 -17.46 -10.08
N ALA A 19 6.61 -17.14 -11.37
CA ALA A 19 7.50 -16.29 -12.18
C ALA A 19 6.94 -14.89 -12.52
N GLN A 20 5.64 -14.62 -12.32
CA GLN A 20 4.92 -13.39 -12.77
C GLN A 20 3.69 -13.03 -11.90
N GLY A 21 3.52 -13.61 -10.70
CA GLY A 21 2.30 -13.67 -9.86
C GLY A 21 1.77 -12.35 -9.28
N THR A 22 1.81 -11.31 -10.09
CA THR A 22 1.48 -9.93 -9.78
C THR A 22 0.61 -9.39 -10.90
N ARG A 23 -0.62 -8.98 -10.60
CA ARG A 23 -1.48 -8.30 -11.57
C ARG A 23 -1.34 -6.79 -11.40
N PRO A 24 -1.02 -6.02 -12.45
CA PRO A 24 -1.00 -4.56 -12.35
C PRO A 24 -2.33 -4.06 -11.79
N LEU A 25 -2.26 -3.21 -10.78
CA LEU A 25 -3.42 -2.74 -10.06
C LEU A 25 -3.62 -1.25 -10.29
N SER A 26 -4.72 -0.90 -10.97
CA SER A 26 -5.18 0.48 -11.10
C SER A 26 -6.24 0.86 -10.06
N MET A 27 -6.96 -0.13 -9.53
CA MET A 27 -8.07 0.09 -8.60
C MET A 27 -8.30 -1.12 -7.68
N TRP A 28 -8.42 -0.87 -6.38
CA TRP A 28 -8.92 -1.85 -5.42
C TRP A 28 -10.44 -1.74 -5.32
N GLN A 29 -11.14 -2.52 -6.14
CA GLN A 29 -12.61 -2.55 -6.14
C GLN A 29 -13.12 -3.58 -5.14
N LEU A 30 -13.86 -3.09 -4.16
CA LEU A 30 -14.70 -3.90 -3.28
C LEU A 30 -16.16 -3.65 -3.73
N ASN A 31 -16.93 -4.71 -3.96
CA ASN A 31 -18.31 -4.58 -4.42
C ASN A 31 -19.19 -4.09 -3.26
N THR A 32 -19.86 -5.01 -2.58
CA THR A 32 -20.62 -4.72 -1.38
C THR A 32 -19.80 -5.14 -0.17
N VAL A 33 -19.65 -4.22 0.78
CA VAL A 33 -19.05 -4.48 2.08
C VAL A 33 -20.10 -4.15 3.12
N GLU A 34 -20.48 -5.13 3.93
CA GLU A 34 -21.46 -4.94 5.00
C GLU A 34 -20.81 -4.19 6.16
N ALA A 35 -21.56 -3.25 6.73
CA ALA A 35 -21.19 -2.58 7.97
C ALA A 35 -21.14 -3.62 9.09
N ASP A 36 -20.07 -3.59 9.90
CA ASP A 36 -19.80 -4.60 10.94
C ASP A 36 -19.69 -6.04 10.41
N GLY A 37 -19.54 -6.19 9.08
CA GLY A 37 -19.39 -7.48 8.43
C GLY A 37 -17.99 -8.09 8.64
N ASN A 38 -17.83 -9.31 8.15
CA ASN A 38 -16.54 -10.00 8.21
C ASN A 38 -15.48 -9.29 7.34
N SER A 39 -14.53 -8.60 7.98
CA SER A 39 -13.46 -7.85 7.30
C SER A 39 -12.52 -8.73 6.46
N ASP A 40 -12.42 -10.03 6.76
CA ASP A 40 -11.53 -10.95 6.02
C ASP A 40 -12.00 -11.18 4.59
N LEU A 41 -13.28 -10.96 4.29
CA LEU A 41 -13.83 -10.98 2.92
C LEU A 41 -13.26 -9.88 2.02
N THR A 42 -12.66 -8.86 2.61
CA THR A 42 -12.04 -7.73 1.89
C THR A 42 -10.51 -7.78 1.93
N LEU A 43 -9.92 -8.77 2.61
CA LEU A 43 -8.48 -8.89 2.77
C LEU A 43 -7.81 -9.15 1.43
N LYS A 44 -6.89 -8.26 1.04
CA LYS A 44 -6.11 -8.37 -0.19
C LYS A 44 -4.63 -8.12 0.10
N LYS A 45 -3.75 -8.83 -0.61
CA LYS A 45 -2.31 -8.64 -0.54
C LYS A 45 -1.85 -7.81 -1.74
N PHE A 46 -1.07 -6.78 -1.46
CA PHE A 46 -0.59 -5.81 -2.43
C PHE A 46 0.94 -5.81 -2.47
N ILE A 47 1.46 -5.39 -3.62
CA ILE A 47 2.88 -5.23 -3.84
C ILE A 47 3.13 -3.86 -4.45
N ILE A 48 4.10 -3.16 -3.89
CA ILE A 48 4.65 -1.93 -4.44
C ILE A 48 6.06 -2.22 -4.90
N TRP A 49 6.33 -1.95 -6.17
CA TRP A 49 7.67 -2.03 -6.72
C TRP A 49 8.25 -0.65 -6.96
N ASN A 50 9.54 -0.51 -6.70
CA ASN A 50 10.38 0.56 -7.22
C ASN A 50 11.27 -0.02 -8.33
N ASN A 51 11.14 0.54 -9.53
CA ASN A 51 11.95 0.19 -10.70
C ASN A 51 11.76 -1.25 -11.21
N LYS A 52 10.54 -1.80 -11.19
CA LYS A 52 10.28 -3.18 -11.64
C LYS A 52 10.76 -3.40 -13.08
N SER A 53 11.60 -4.41 -13.29
CA SER A 53 12.15 -4.77 -14.61
C SER A 53 12.94 -3.62 -15.28
N GLY A 54 13.44 -2.66 -14.49
CA GLY A 54 14.19 -1.51 -14.99
C GLY A 54 15.61 -1.86 -15.41
N THR A 55 16.05 -1.35 -16.56
CA THR A 55 17.41 -1.57 -17.11
C THR A 55 18.45 -0.57 -16.59
N GLN A 56 18.01 0.47 -15.88
CA GLN A 56 18.84 1.47 -15.21
C GLN A 56 18.41 1.58 -13.75
N ALA A 57 19.35 1.90 -12.85
CA ALA A 57 19.01 2.11 -11.45
C ALA A 57 18.21 3.41 -11.28
N ALA A 58 17.15 3.33 -10.47
CA ALA A 58 16.39 4.46 -9.96
C ALA A 58 16.82 4.80 -8.53
N GLN A 59 16.43 5.99 -8.07
CA GLN A 59 16.66 6.38 -6.68
C GLN A 59 15.92 5.46 -5.70
N THR A 60 16.51 5.30 -4.52
CA THR A 60 15.88 4.58 -3.41
C THR A 60 14.79 5.43 -2.80
N MET A 61 13.61 4.85 -2.62
CA MET A 61 12.53 5.46 -1.86
C MET A 61 12.85 5.35 -0.36
N ARG A 62 12.81 6.47 0.35
CA ARG A 62 13.00 6.57 1.80
C ARG A 62 11.71 7.05 2.46
N ASN A 63 11.58 6.80 3.77
CA ASN A 63 10.39 7.16 4.55
C ASN A 63 9.08 6.69 3.92
N CYS A 64 9.08 5.48 3.35
CA CYS A 64 7.94 4.94 2.62
C CYS A 64 6.74 4.68 3.52
N THR A 65 5.57 5.20 3.14
CA THR A 65 4.30 5.00 3.84
C THR A 65 3.16 4.65 2.89
N ILE A 66 2.11 4.03 3.40
CA ILE A 66 0.82 3.85 2.72
C ILE A 66 -0.23 4.64 3.46
N GLY A 67 -0.88 5.55 2.74
CA GLY A 67 -1.92 6.44 3.24
C GLY A 67 -3.19 6.35 2.40
N THR A 68 -4.29 6.85 2.95
CA THR A 68 -5.55 7.04 2.20
C THR A 68 -6.01 8.49 2.26
N ARG A 69 -6.58 8.96 1.16
CA ARG A 69 -7.15 10.30 0.98
C ARG A 69 -8.51 10.17 0.34
N ASP A 70 -9.36 11.17 0.52
CA ASP A 70 -10.59 11.25 -0.27
C ASP A 70 -10.28 11.51 -1.76
N THR A 71 -11.30 11.43 -2.60
CA THR A 71 -11.16 11.66 -4.05
C THR A 71 -10.66 13.07 -4.38
N SER A 72 -10.91 14.05 -3.52
CA SER A 72 -10.45 15.44 -3.60
C SER A 72 -9.05 15.67 -3.01
N GLY A 73 -8.42 14.64 -2.42
CA GLY A 73 -7.10 14.71 -1.78
C GLY A 73 -7.10 15.10 -0.30
N GLY A 74 -8.26 15.35 0.29
CA GLY A 74 -8.46 15.63 1.71
C GLY A 74 -8.70 14.37 2.55
N PHE A 75 -9.37 14.56 3.68
CA PHE A 75 -9.67 13.51 4.67
C PHE A 75 -11.14 13.49 5.13
N ASN A 76 -12.02 14.20 4.44
CA ASN A 76 -13.35 14.50 4.98
C ASN A 76 -14.34 13.33 4.82
N GLN A 77 -14.06 12.40 3.92
CA GLN A 77 -14.93 11.24 3.74
C GLN A 77 -14.86 10.28 4.95
N PRO A 78 -15.99 9.65 5.33
CA PRO A 78 -16.05 8.75 6.48
C PRO A 78 -14.98 7.66 6.46
N LEU A 79 -14.75 7.02 5.31
CA LEU A 79 -13.71 5.99 5.13
C LEU A 79 -12.33 6.43 5.60
N VAL A 80 -11.99 7.68 5.31
CA VAL A 80 -10.68 8.25 5.63
C VAL A 80 -10.67 8.76 7.08
N LYS A 81 -11.69 9.53 7.48
CA LYS A 81 -11.79 10.14 8.81
C LYS A 81 -11.90 9.11 9.93
N GLU A 82 -12.64 8.04 9.71
CA GLU A 82 -12.86 6.97 10.69
C GLU A 82 -11.89 5.80 10.51
N ARG A 83 -10.97 5.89 9.54
CA ARG A 83 -9.89 4.92 9.29
C ARG A 83 -10.42 3.51 9.03
N TRP A 84 -11.33 3.37 8.05
CA TRP A 84 -11.93 2.08 7.69
C TRP A 84 -10.90 1.14 7.05
N VAL A 85 -9.86 1.66 6.42
CA VAL A 85 -8.77 0.83 5.87
C VAL A 85 -7.84 0.40 7.00
N LYS A 86 -7.67 -0.91 7.17
CA LYS A 86 -6.65 -1.49 8.06
C LYS A 86 -5.59 -2.18 7.22
N GLY A 87 -4.34 -1.83 7.44
CA GLY A 87 -3.18 -2.46 6.81
C GLY A 87 -2.43 -3.40 7.76
N HIS A 88 -1.69 -4.33 7.19
CA HIS A 88 -0.76 -5.19 7.93
C HIS A 88 0.60 -5.20 7.22
N PHE A 89 1.66 -4.93 7.98
CA PHE A 89 3.04 -5.01 7.53
C PHE A 89 4.00 -5.33 8.70
N PRO A 90 4.85 -6.37 8.61
CA PRO A 90 4.81 -7.45 7.61
C PRO A 90 3.49 -8.24 7.69
N VAL A 91 3.26 -9.12 6.72
CA VAL A 91 2.09 -10.02 6.70
C VAL A 91 2.00 -10.79 8.04
N GLY A 92 0.85 -10.73 8.71
CA GLY A 92 0.63 -11.37 10.02
C GLY A 92 0.95 -10.51 11.26
N ALA A 93 1.36 -9.25 11.09
CA ALA A 93 1.47 -8.28 12.19
C ALA A 93 0.09 -7.81 12.69
N ASN A 94 0.05 -6.98 13.74
CA ASN A 94 -1.19 -6.34 14.19
C ASN A 94 -1.71 -5.32 13.15
N PRO A 95 -3.03 -5.22 12.94
CA PRO A 95 -3.62 -4.26 12.01
C PRO A 95 -3.31 -2.81 12.39
N PHE A 96 -2.78 -2.06 11.43
CA PHE A 96 -2.57 -0.62 11.50
C PHE A 96 -3.73 0.12 10.83
N ALA A 97 -4.33 1.08 11.52
CA ALA A 97 -5.43 1.87 10.97
C ALA A 97 -4.90 3.01 10.07
N ILE A 98 -5.32 3.04 8.80
CA ILE A 98 -4.90 4.05 7.81
C ILE A 98 -6.05 5.03 7.58
N GLY A 99 -5.76 6.33 7.53
CA GLY A 99 -6.78 7.37 7.37
C GLY A 99 -6.33 8.71 7.93
N ALA A 100 -7.18 9.33 8.74
CA ALA A 100 -6.86 10.54 9.47
C ALA A 100 -7.24 10.45 10.95
N VAL A 101 -6.63 11.33 11.76
CA VAL A 101 -7.03 11.61 13.14
C VAL A 101 -7.41 13.08 13.25
N ASP A 102 -8.49 13.35 13.98
CA ASP A 102 -8.93 14.70 14.30
C ASP A 102 -8.26 15.16 15.60
N ASN A 103 -7.37 16.13 15.49
CA ASN A 103 -6.74 16.79 16.62
C ASN A 103 -7.27 18.23 16.70
N ALA A 104 -8.32 18.42 17.51
CA ALA A 104 -8.95 19.73 17.73
C ALA A 104 -9.41 20.45 16.44
N GLY A 105 -10.02 19.71 15.51
CA GLY A 105 -10.53 20.23 14.23
C GLY A 105 -9.53 20.13 13.08
N VAL A 106 -8.30 19.69 13.35
CA VAL A 106 -7.26 19.50 12.32
C VAL A 106 -7.11 18.02 12.00
N LEU A 107 -7.51 17.64 10.80
CA LEU A 107 -7.33 16.27 10.28
C LEU A 107 -5.88 16.05 9.86
N THR A 108 -5.20 15.14 10.55
CA THR A 108 -3.81 14.75 10.27
C THR A 108 -3.77 13.34 9.70
N ALA A 109 -2.95 13.11 8.68
CA ALA A 109 -2.77 11.79 8.07
C ALA A 109 -2.25 10.77 9.08
N VAL A 110 -2.82 9.57 9.03
CA VAL A 110 -2.31 8.38 9.72
C VAL A 110 -1.96 7.37 8.64
N GLU A 111 -0.67 7.12 8.46
CA GLU A 111 -0.12 6.31 7.38
C GLU A 111 0.67 5.14 7.94
N MET A 112 0.57 3.99 7.27
CA MET A 112 1.28 2.79 7.67
C MET A 112 2.68 2.80 7.05
N PRO A 113 3.76 2.68 7.84
CA PRO A 113 5.10 2.55 7.28
C PRO A 113 5.23 1.22 6.53
N ILE A 114 5.97 1.25 5.42
CA ILE A 114 6.30 0.04 4.65
C ILE A 114 7.81 -0.06 4.44
N LYS A 115 8.32 -1.26 4.16
CA LYS A 115 9.69 -1.45 3.68
C LYS A 115 9.75 -2.56 2.65
N ALA A 116 10.91 -2.69 2.02
CA ALA A 116 11.16 -3.79 1.12
C ALA A 116 10.96 -5.14 1.83
N ALA A 117 10.56 -6.15 1.05
CA ALA A 117 10.31 -7.51 1.50
C ALA A 117 11.55 -8.16 2.11
N SER A 118 12.73 -7.69 1.72
CA SER A 118 13.99 -8.11 2.31
C SER A 118 14.00 -7.89 3.83
N SER A 119 14.36 -8.95 4.55
CA SER A 119 14.52 -8.89 6.01
C SER A 119 15.62 -7.90 6.42
N ALA A 120 16.65 -7.74 5.58
CA ALA A 120 17.76 -6.81 5.78
C ALA A 120 17.41 -5.33 5.49
N ALA A 121 16.28 -5.04 4.85
CA ALA A 121 15.89 -3.67 4.56
C ALA A 121 15.44 -2.92 5.81
N ALA A 122 15.87 -1.66 5.93
CA ALA A 122 15.40 -0.74 6.97
C ALA A 122 13.92 -0.35 6.73
N THR A 123 13.18 -0.10 7.81
CA THR A 123 11.81 0.42 7.73
C THR A 123 11.77 1.70 6.89
N GLY A 124 10.78 1.84 6.02
CA GLY A 124 10.65 3.01 5.14
C GLY A 124 11.53 2.97 3.90
N THR A 125 12.27 1.88 3.63
CA THR A 125 13.19 1.82 2.48
C THR A 125 12.72 0.83 1.42
N VAL A 126 12.67 1.27 0.16
CA VAL A 126 12.47 0.42 -1.04
C VAL A 126 13.47 0.85 -2.12
N GLU A 127 14.41 -0.04 -2.44
CA GLU A 127 15.53 0.26 -3.35
C GLU A 127 15.06 0.32 -4.81
N GLY A 128 15.78 1.09 -5.63
CA GLY A 128 15.52 1.26 -7.06
C GLY A 128 16.51 0.52 -7.96
N ASN A 129 17.17 -0.53 -7.47
CA ASN A 129 18.21 -1.24 -8.23
C ASN A 129 17.67 -1.86 -9.53
N ILE A 130 18.57 -2.12 -10.47
CA ILE A 130 18.27 -2.92 -11.66
C ILE A 130 17.79 -4.31 -11.23
N ASN A 131 16.70 -4.79 -11.81
CA ASN A 131 16.10 -6.08 -11.51
C ASN A 131 15.36 -6.62 -12.73
N ASP A 132 15.04 -7.91 -12.74
CA ASP A 132 14.24 -8.56 -13.79
C ASP A 132 12.72 -8.49 -13.51
N GLY A 133 12.32 -7.98 -12.34
CA GLY A 133 10.93 -7.91 -11.90
C GLY A 133 10.30 -9.24 -11.53
N ASN A 134 11.11 -10.29 -11.31
CA ASN A 134 10.69 -11.58 -10.79
C ASN A 134 10.90 -11.62 -9.27
N MET A 135 9.86 -11.87 -8.49
CA MET A 135 9.95 -11.91 -7.02
C MET A 135 10.81 -13.06 -6.49
N ALA A 136 10.98 -14.13 -7.26
CA ALA A 136 11.78 -15.30 -6.89
C ALA A 136 13.29 -15.07 -7.10
N THR A 137 13.68 -14.07 -7.88
CA THR A 137 15.09 -13.73 -8.11
C THR A 137 15.69 -13.12 -6.84
N ALA A 138 16.77 -13.73 -6.34
CA ALA A 138 17.48 -13.26 -5.15
C ALA A 138 17.98 -11.82 -5.34
N GLY A 139 17.75 -10.97 -4.33
CA GLY A 139 18.14 -9.56 -4.36
C GLY A 139 17.02 -8.62 -4.81
N ASN A 140 16.03 -9.11 -5.56
CA ASN A 140 14.87 -8.29 -5.95
C ASN A 140 13.96 -7.96 -4.77
N ASP A 141 14.03 -8.73 -3.69
CA ASP A 141 13.31 -8.50 -2.43
C ASP A 141 13.61 -7.13 -1.80
N LYS A 142 14.64 -6.43 -2.25
CA LYS A 142 14.96 -5.04 -1.86
C LYS A 142 14.16 -3.99 -2.65
N ASN A 143 13.64 -4.35 -3.83
CA ASN A 143 12.97 -3.46 -4.77
C ASN A 143 11.45 -3.42 -4.61
N TYR A 144 10.87 -4.27 -3.76
CA TYR A 144 9.43 -4.29 -3.56
C TYR A 144 9.01 -4.47 -2.11
N SER A 145 7.87 -3.91 -1.76
CA SER A 145 7.19 -4.10 -0.47
C SER A 145 5.96 -4.96 -0.66
N ILE A 146 5.69 -5.86 0.30
CA ILE A 146 4.45 -6.65 0.36
C ILE A 146 3.69 -6.28 1.64
N PHE A 147 2.42 -5.92 1.50
CA PHE A 147 1.53 -5.68 2.64
C PHE A 147 0.12 -6.20 2.34
N GLN A 148 -0.72 -6.26 3.36
CA GLN A 148 -2.14 -6.58 3.20
C GLN A 148 -3.01 -5.42 3.63
N LEU A 149 -4.12 -5.18 2.94
CA LEU A 149 -5.15 -4.25 3.36
C LEU A 149 -6.49 -4.98 3.45
N ARG A 150 -7.32 -4.52 4.39
CA ARG A 150 -8.73 -4.91 4.52
C ARG A 150 -9.58 -3.70 4.88
N MET A 151 -10.87 -3.80 4.63
CA MET A 151 -11.87 -2.82 5.01
C MET A 151 -12.56 -3.25 6.31
N VAL A 152 -12.64 -2.33 7.26
CA VAL A 152 -13.40 -2.48 8.51
C VAL A 152 -14.38 -1.31 8.57
N VAL A 153 -15.60 -1.58 8.11
CA VAL A 153 -16.68 -0.58 8.04
C VAL A 153 -17.44 -0.59 9.37
N PRO A 154 -17.53 0.53 10.12
CA PRO A 154 -18.25 0.59 11.39
C PRO A 154 -19.75 0.34 11.22
N ALA A 155 -20.39 -0.25 12.24
CA ALA A 155 -21.85 -0.46 12.26
C ALA A 155 -22.68 0.83 12.05
N SER A 156 -22.13 1.99 12.42
CA SER A 156 -22.76 3.30 12.25
C SER A 156 -22.67 3.86 10.83
N SER A 157 -21.98 3.18 9.90
CA SER A 157 -21.84 3.68 8.53
C SER A 157 -23.17 3.65 7.78
N GLY A 158 -23.50 4.73 7.09
CA GLY A 158 -24.61 4.73 6.15
C GLY A 158 -24.29 3.92 4.89
N ALA A 159 -25.32 3.35 4.26
CA ALA A 159 -25.18 2.73 2.96
C ALA A 159 -24.85 3.78 1.89
N GLY A 160 -23.98 3.44 0.95
CA GLY A 160 -23.65 4.32 -0.16
C GLY A 160 -22.39 3.91 -0.91
N LEU A 161 -22.16 4.55 -2.06
CA LEU A 161 -20.90 4.45 -2.78
C LEU A 161 -19.84 5.24 -2.02
N VAL A 162 -18.75 4.58 -1.67
CA VAL A 162 -17.60 5.21 -1.00
C VAL A 162 -16.36 4.98 -1.86
N GLN A 163 -15.61 6.05 -2.11
CA GLN A 163 -14.42 6.01 -2.96
C GLN A 163 -13.30 6.79 -2.30
N ALA A 164 -12.10 6.19 -2.25
CA ALA A 164 -10.93 6.83 -1.71
C ALA A 164 -9.71 6.56 -2.60
N LYS A 165 -8.71 7.42 -2.49
CA LYS A 165 -7.40 7.25 -3.11
C LYS A 165 -6.48 6.56 -2.11
N LEU A 166 -5.86 5.47 -2.53
CA LEU A 166 -4.74 4.86 -1.83
C LEU A 166 -3.44 5.47 -2.39
N ARG A 167 -2.47 5.78 -1.53
CA ARG A 167 -1.23 6.46 -1.94
C ARG A 167 -0.02 5.82 -1.28
N VAL A 168 1.10 5.82 -2.01
CA VAL A 168 2.43 5.62 -1.44
C VAL A 168 3.04 7.00 -1.22
N GLY A 169 3.42 7.30 0.01
CA GLY A 169 4.29 8.44 0.35
C GLY A 169 5.74 7.97 0.38
N TYR A 170 6.67 8.78 -0.12
CA TYR A 170 8.10 8.53 -0.05
C TYR A 170 8.89 9.82 -0.26
N GLU A 171 10.16 9.77 0.14
CA GLU A 171 11.16 10.80 -0.08
C GLU A 171 12.32 10.23 -0.92
N ILE A 172 13.00 11.11 -1.64
CA ILE A 172 14.23 10.80 -2.37
C ILE A 172 15.36 11.64 -1.78
N THR A 173 16.54 11.04 -1.64
CA THR A 173 17.75 11.79 -1.30
C THR A 173 18.44 12.20 -2.60
N GLY A 174 18.58 13.51 -2.82
CA GLY A 174 19.28 14.09 -3.96
C GLY A 174 20.79 13.85 -3.92
#